data_AF-A0A2G9YAJ0-F1
#
_entry.id   AF-A0A2G9YAJ0-F1
#
_cell.length_a   1.000
_cell.length_b   1.000
_cell.length_c   1.000
_cell.angle_alpha   90.00
_cell.angle_beta   90.00
_cell.angle_gamma   90.00
#
_symmetry.space_group_name_H-M   'P 1'
#
loop_
_entity.id
_entity.type
_entity.pdbx_description
1 polymer ?
#
loop_
_entity_poly.entity_id
_entity_poly.type
_entity_poly.pdbx_seq_one_letter_code
_entity_poly.pdbx_strand_id
1 'polypeptide(L)'
;MTFISFLILHLAPGDYFTKMSLDPQISPQTLQMMRKEFGLDQNLVIQYFKWLKNLFTLNLGVSFVYHIPVIDLLRQRLANTLLLSFTTLVLTYLFSVPLGVLAAVRANRLPDKIISAAAFASISFPSFFLALLFLVFAARTGLFPLGGTESLFAENFPLGLR
;
A
#
# COMPACT_ATOMS: atom_id res chain seq x y z
N MET A 1 -0.07 10.06 -14.88
CA MET A 1 -0.18 10.06 -13.40
C MET A 1 1.17 10.08 -12.70
N THR A 2 2.16 9.26 -13.09
CA THR A 2 3.48 9.20 -12.43
C THR A 2 4.21 10.54 -12.31
N PHE A 3 4.21 11.37 -13.36
CA PHE A 3 4.84 12.69 -13.32
C PHE A 3 4.18 13.63 -12.31
N ILE A 4 2.85 13.62 -12.21
CA ILE A 4 2.11 14.45 -11.24
C ILE A 4 2.45 13.99 -9.82
N SER A 5 2.47 12.68 -9.56
CA SER A 5 2.90 12.14 -8.27
C SER A 5 4.34 12.53 -7.93
N PHE A 6 5.25 12.46 -8.90
CA PHE A 6 6.64 12.88 -8.74
C PHE A 6 6.75 14.38 -8.42
N LEU A 7 5.97 15.21 -9.12
CA LEU A 7 5.90 16.64 -8.88
C LEU A 7 5.40 16.95 -7.47
N ILE A 8 4.32 16.29 -7.02
CA ILE A 8 3.78 16.47 -5.66
C ILE A 8 4.81 16.08 -4.60
N LEU A 9 5.54 14.98 -4.80
CA LEU A 9 6.63 14.58 -3.89
C LEU A 9 7.75 15.63 -3.86
N HIS A 10 8.07 16.25 -4.99
CA HIS A 10 9.10 17.29 -5.06
C HIS A 10 8.64 18.65 -4.48
N LEU A 11 7.33 18.91 -4.47
CA LEU A 11 6.75 20.09 -3.83
C LEU A 11 6.69 19.98 -2.31
N ALA A 12 6.82 18.76 -1.75
CA ALA A 12 6.92 18.59 -0.32
C ALA A 12 8.21 19.25 0.22
N PRO A 13 8.17 19.91 1.38
CA PRO A 13 9.35 20.56 1.93
C PRO A 13 10.39 19.51 2.34
N GLY A 14 11.59 19.62 1.74
CA GLY A 14 12.74 18.77 2.04
C GLY A 14 12.89 17.55 1.11
N ASP A 15 13.98 16.82 1.30
CA ASP A 15 14.30 15.57 0.63
C ASP A 15 14.48 14.44 1.67
N TYR A 16 14.78 13.22 1.21
CA TYR A 16 15.02 12.08 2.10
C TYR A 16 16.13 12.35 3.13
N PHE A 17 17.17 13.09 2.74
CA PHE A 17 18.32 13.44 3.57
C PHE A 17 18.06 14.63 4.50
N THR A 18 16.95 15.36 4.36
CA THR A 18 16.59 16.46 5.27
C THR A 18 16.44 15.97 6.71
N LYS A 19 15.89 14.78 6.94
CA LYS A 19 15.83 14.21 8.29
C LYS A 19 17.21 13.86 8.84
N MET A 20 18.10 13.33 7.99
CA MET A 20 19.48 13.04 8.35
C MET A 20 20.30 14.30 8.66
N SER A 21 19.94 15.44 8.07
CA SER A 21 20.59 16.73 8.39
C SER A 21 20.32 17.26 9.80
N LEU A 22 19.36 16.67 10.51
CA LEU A 22 19.09 16.98 11.92
C LEU A 22 20.01 16.21 12.86
N ASP A 23 20.71 15.18 12.37
CA ASP A 23 21.66 14.41 13.17
C ASP A 23 23.03 15.13 13.16
N PRO A 24 23.49 15.65 14.31
CA PRO A 24 24.77 16.36 14.40
C PRO A 24 26.00 15.46 14.16
N GLN A 25 25.84 14.13 14.14
CA GLN A 25 26.92 13.21 13.80
C GLN A 25 27.18 13.13 12.29
N ILE A 26 26.24 13.58 11.47
CA ILE A 26 26.35 13.52 10.01
C ILE A 26 26.89 14.85 9.48
N SER A 27 28.07 14.82 8.85
CA SER A 27 28.68 16.02 8.32
C SER A 27 27.85 16.61 7.14
N PRO A 28 27.76 17.94 7.02
CA PRO A 28 27.10 18.59 5.89
C PRO A 28 27.69 18.19 4.53
N GLN A 29 29.00 17.91 4.50
CA GLN A 29 29.73 17.49 3.30
C GLN A 29 29.26 16.11 2.83
N THR A 30 29.08 15.16 3.75
CA THR A 30 28.55 13.82 3.44
C THR A 30 27.13 13.92 2.88
N LEU A 31 26.27 14.78 3.45
CA LEU A 31 24.90 14.98 2.95
C LEU A 31 24.88 15.57 1.54
N GLN A 32 25.75 16.54 1.23
CA GLN A 32 25.86 17.09 -0.11
C GLN A 32 26.37 16.06 -1.12
N MET A 33 27.32 15.22 -0.71
CA MET A 33 27.82 14.14 -1.55
C MET A 33 26.71 13.13 -1.87
N MET A 34 25.94 12.70 -0.87
CA MET A 34 24.80 11.81 -1.06
C MET A 34 23.73 12.44 -1.99
N ARG A 35 23.38 13.72 -1.80
CA ARG A 35 22.43 14.40 -2.69
C ARG A 35 22.87 14.39 -4.15
N LYS A 36 24.17 14.61 -4.41
CA LYS A 36 24.73 14.54 -5.77
C LYS A 36 24.72 13.11 -6.33
N GLU A 37 25.06 12.13 -5.51
CA GLU A 37 25.05 10.71 -5.90
C GLU A 37 23.66 10.25 -6.34
N PHE A 38 22.61 10.67 -5.61
CA PHE A 38 21.22 10.38 -5.95
C PHE A 38 20.61 11.35 -6.99
N GLY A 39 21.39 12.30 -7.49
CA GLY A 39 20.96 13.27 -8.49
C GLY A 39 19.87 14.24 -8.02
N LEU A 40 19.74 14.43 -6.70
CA LEU A 40 18.74 15.32 -6.10
C LEU A 40 19.06 16.80 -6.35
N ASP A 41 20.29 17.11 -6.74
CA ASP A 41 20.78 18.44 -7.13
C ASP A 41 20.41 18.84 -8.57
N GLN A 42 19.82 17.93 -9.35
CA GLN A 42 19.55 18.14 -10.77
C GLN A 42 18.17 18.77 -11.02
N ASN A 43 17.94 19.29 -12.22
CA ASN A 43 16.59 19.71 -12.64
C ASN A 43 15.59 18.55 -12.49
N LEU A 44 14.41 18.83 -11.92
CA LEU A 44 13.29 17.90 -11.73
C LEU A 44 13.01 17.03 -12.96
N VAL A 45 13.02 17.61 -14.17
CA VAL A 45 12.78 16.89 -15.43
C VAL A 45 13.84 15.79 -15.63
N ILE A 46 15.11 16.11 -15.38
CA ILE A 46 16.21 15.14 -15.48
C ILE A 46 16.06 14.04 -14.42
N GLN A 47 15.74 14.42 -13.18
CA GLN A 47 15.50 13.46 -12.09
C GLN A 47 14.38 12.48 -12.45
N TYR A 48 13.26 12.98 -12.97
CA TYR A 48 12.12 12.17 -13.38
C TYR A 48 12.49 11.17 -14.47
N PHE A 49 13.18 11.61 -15.53
CA PHE A 49 13.57 10.70 -16.62
C PHE A 49 14.63 9.69 -16.20
N LYS A 50 15.54 10.05 -15.29
CA LYS A 50 16.48 9.09 -14.68
C LYS A 50 15.73 8.04 -13.86
N TRP A 51 14.82 8.47 -12.99
CA TRP A 51 13.98 7.56 -12.21
C TRP A 51 13.15 6.65 -13.12
N LEU A 52 12.56 7.19 -14.18
CA LEU A 52 11.76 6.45 -15.14
C LEU A 52 12.59 5.41 -15.91
N LYS A 53 13.80 5.77 -16.36
CA LYS A 53 14.74 4.83 -16.99
C LYS A 53 15.12 3.69 -16.04
N ASN A 54 15.41 4.02 -14.79
CA ASN A 54 15.74 3.07 -13.74
C ASN A 54 14.57 2.10 -13.45
N LEU A 55 13.34 2.61 -13.46
CA LEU A 55 12.12 1.80 -13.34
C LEU A 55 12.02 0.77 -14.48
N PHE A 56 12.19 1.18 -15.73
CA PHE A 56 12.10 0.27 -16.89
C PHE A 56 13.26 -0.74 -16.98
N THR A 57 14.40 -0.44 -16.36
CA THR A 57 15.53 -1.37 -16.24
C THR A 57 15.45 -2.24 -14.99
N LEU A 58 14.35 -2.15 -14.22
CA LEU A 58 14.16 -2.81 -12.92
C LEU A 58 15.26 -2.47 -11.89
N ASN A 59 16.03 -1.41 -12.13
CA ASN A 59 17.01 -0.90 -11.19
C ASN A 59 16.34 0.09 -10.24
N LEU A 60 15.62 -0.43 -9.25
CA LEU A 60 14.86 0.38 -8.29
C LEU A 60 15.72 0.94 -7.14
N GLY A 61 17.02 0.63 -7.14
CA GLY A 61 17.95 1.01 -6.08
C GLY A 61 17.74 0.25 -4.77
N VAL A 62 18.29 0.81 -3.71
CA VAL A 62 18.28 0.26 -2.36
C VAL A 62 17.33 1.07 -1.49
N SER A 63 16.55 0.40 -0.65
CA SER A 63 15.75 1.06 0.36
C SER A 63 16.67 1.67 1.40
N PHE A 64 16.59 2.99 1.58
CA PHE A 64 17.36 3.68 2.60
C PHE A 64 16.92 3.37 4.04
N VAL A 65 15.73 2.80 4.24
CA VAL A 65 15.20 2.44 5.57
C VAL A 65 15.54 1.00 5.91
N TYR A 66 15.36 0.08 4.95
CA TYR A 66 15.58 -1.35 5.17
C TYR A 66 16.96 -1.84 4.72
N HIS A 67 17.76 -0.98 4.08
CA HIS A 67 19.10 -1.26 3.56
C HIS A 67 19.20 -2.49 2.63
N ILE A 68 18.10 -2.82 1.93
CA ILE A 68 18.03 -3.92 0.96
C ILE A 68 17.49 -3.44 -0.39
N PRO A 69 17.73 -4.17 -1.50
CA PRO A 69 17.19 -3.82 -2.80
C PRO A 69 15.66 -3.64 -2.75
N VAL A 70 15.17 -2.55 -3.36
CA VAL A 70 13.73 -2.22 -3.36
C VAL A 70 12.92 -3.32 -4.06
N ILE A 71 13.49 -3.97 -5.06
CA ILE A 71 12.83 -5.07 -5.79
C ILE A 71 12.47 -6.25 -4.87
N ASP A 72 13.30 -6.55 -3.87
CA ASP A 72 13.07 -7.67 -2.95
C ASP A 72 11.95 -7.34 -1.96
N LEU A 73 11.88 -6.09 -1.49
CA LEU A 73 10.77 -5.57 -0.69
C LEU A 73 9.46 -5.61 -1.48
N LEU A 74 9.49 -5.15 -2.72
CA LEU A 74 8.30 -5.13 -3.57
C LEU A 74 7.81 -6.53 -3.87
N ARG A 75 8.71 -7.50 -4.16
CA ARG A 75 8.32 -8.89 -4.45
C ARG A 75 7.52 -9.50 -3.30
N GLN A 76 7.96 -9.30 -2.05
CA GLN A 76 7.28 -9.82 -0.86
C GLN A 76 5.90 -9.18 -0.67
N ARG A 77 5.83 -7.84 -0.78
CA ARG A 77 4.58 -7.10 -0.58
C ARG A 77 3.58 -7.37 -1.70
N LEU A 78 4.06 -7.46 -2.94
CA LEU A 78 3.26 -7.72 -4.12
C LEU A 78 2.59 -9.09 -4.04
N ALA A 79 3.27 -10.13 -3.55
CA ALA A 79 2.67 -11.45 -3.38
C ALA A 79 1.43 -11.40 -2.47
N ASN A 80 1.53 -10.73 -1.32
CA ASN A 80 0.41 -10.54 -0.40
C ASN A 80 -0.72 -9.70 -1.02
N THR A 81 -0.37 -8.60 -1.71
CA THR A 81 -1.37 -7.76 -2.39
C THR A 81 -2.10 -8.53 -3.49
N LEU A 82 -1.39 -9.32 -4.30
CA LEU A 82 -1.98 -10.12 -5.37
C LEU A 82 -2.89 -11.20 -4.80
N LEU A 83 -2.45 -11.93 -3.77
CA LEU A 83 -3.26 -12.95 -3.12
C LEU A 83 -4.55 -12.33 -2.55
N LEU A 84 -4.44 -11.22 -1.83
CA LEU A 84 -5.59 -10.53 -1.24
C LEU A 84 -6.55 -10.00 -2.32
N SER A 85 -6.00 -9.34 -3.36
CA SER A 85 -6.79 -8.74 -4.43
C SER A 85 -7.49 -9.80 -5.26
N PHE A 86 -6.80 -10.88 -5.60
CA PHE A 86 -7.35 -11.99 -6.36
C PHE A 86 -8.45 -12.72 -5.57
N THR A 87 -8.20 -13.02 -4.29
CA THR A 87 -9.20 -13.64 -3.42
C THR A 87 -10.44 -12.75 -3.31
N THR A 88 -10.25 -11.45 -3.10
CA THR A 88 -11.35 -10.47 -3.04
C THR A 88 -12.13 -10.44 -4.34
N LEU A 89 -11.46 -10.43 -5.49
CA LEU A 89 -12.08 -10.44 -6.81
C LEU A 89 -12.94 -11.69 -6.98
N VAL A 90 -12.37 -12.87 -6.75
CA VAL A 90 -13.08 -14.15 -6.90
C VAL A 90 -14.32 -14.18 -6.01
N LEU A 91 -14.19 -13.85 -4.72
CA LEU A 91 -15.33 -13.84 -3.80
C LEU A 91 -16.38 -12.80 -4.20
N THR A 92 -15.96 -11.60 -4.62
CA THR A 92 -16.88 -10.55 -5.08
C THR A 92 -17.72 -11.04 -6.25
N TYR A 93 -17.09 -11.57 -7.31
CA TYR A 93 -17.85 -12.08 -8.45
C TYR A 93 -18.70 -13.30 -8.09
N LEU A 94 -18.18 -14.19 -7.23
CA LEU A 94 -18.89 -15.38 -6.78
C LEU A 94 -20.20 -15.06 -6.06
N PHE A 95 -20.25 -13.98 -5.26
CA PHE A 95 -21.46 -13.60 -4.54
C PHE A 95 -22.29 -12.53 -5.26
N SER A 96 -21.65 -11.46 -5.76
CA SER A 96 -22.35 -10.33 -6.36
C SER A 96 -23.05 -10.69 -7.66
N VAL A 97 -22.48 -11.57 -8.50
CA VAL A 97 -23.13 -11.96 -9.77
C VAL A 97 -24.39 -12.78 -9.51
N PRO A 98 -24.38 -13.88 -8.73
CA PRO A 98 -25.61 -14.63 -8.45
C PRO A 98 -26.67 -13.81 -7.73
N LEU A 99 -26.27 -12.99 -6.74
CA LEU A 99 -27.21 -12.12 -6.03
C LEU A 99 -27.81 -11.05 -6.96
N GLY A 100 -26.99 -10.45 -7.82
CA GLY A 100 -27.45 -9.49 -8.82
C GLY A 100 -28.41 -10.11 -9.84
N VAL A 101 -28.09 -11.30 -10.35
CA VAL A 101 -28.98 -12.06 -11.25
C VAL A 101 -30.29 -12.42 -10.56
N LEU A 102 -30.22 -12.89 -9.30
CA LEU A 102 -31.42 -13.24 -8.54
C LEU A 102 -32.33 -12.03 -8.29
N ALA A 103 -31.76 -10.88 -7.94
CA ALA A 103 -32.50 -9.63 -7.78
C ALA A 103 -33.15 -9.21 -9.10
N ALA A 104 -32.43 -9.28 -10.22
CA ALA A 104 -32.93 -8.92 -11.54
C ALA A 104 -34.07 -9.86 -12.02
N VAL A 105 -33.90 -11.18 -11.90
CA VAL A 105 -34.93 -12.15 -12.32
C VAL A 105 -36.18 -12.08 -11.43
N ARG A 106 -36.02 -11.73 -10.16
CA ARG A 106 -37.13 -11.56 -9.20
C ARG A 106 -37.44 -10.09 -8.92
N ALA A 107 -37.35 -9.24 -9.94
CA ALA A 107 -37.59 -7.81 -9.83
C ALA A 107 -38.91 -7.48 -9.13
N ASN A 108 -38.89 -6.47 -8.25
CA ASN A 108 -40.01 -6.00 -7.42
C ASN A 108 -40.57 -7.03 -6.42
N ARG A 109 -39.96 -8.21 -6.30
CA ARG A 109 -40.32 -9.22 -5.29
C ARG A 109 -39.44 -9.09 -4.05
N LEU A 110 -39.78 -9.85 -3.00
CA LEU A 110 -39.08 -9.82 -1.73
C LEU A 110 -37.55 -10.04 -1.84
N PRO A 111 -37.04 -10.99 -2.66
CA PRO A 111 -35.59 -11.20 -2.79
C PRO A 111 -34.84 -9.98 -3.34
N ASP A 112 -35.39 -9.34 -4.38
CA ASP A 112 -34.84 -8.09 -4.92
C ASP A 112 -34.80 -7.00 -3.84
N LYS A 113 -35.92 -6.76 -3.15
CA LYS A 113 -36.00 -5.74 -2.10
C LYS A 113 -34.97 -5.96 -0.97
N ILE A 114 -34.77 -7.20 -0.54
CA ILE A 114 -33.80 -7.55 0.52
C ILE A 114 -32.37 -7.33 0.01
N ILE A 115 -32.03 -7.86 -1.17
CA ILE A 115 -30.68 -7.74 -1.75
C ILE A 115 -30.34 -6.27 -1.99
N SER A 116 -31.25 -5.52 -2.60
CA SER A 116 -31.11 -4.09 -2.87
C SER A 116 -30.96 -3.29 -1.57
N ALA A 117 -31.77 -3.55 -0.54
CA ALA A 117 -31.64 -2.90 0.76
C ALA A 117 -30.29 -3.20 1.43
N ALA A 118 -29.81 -4.45 1.39
CA ALA A 118 -28.51 -4.83 1.92
C ALA A 118 -27.34 -4.16 1.15
N ALA A 119 -27.45 -4.05 -0.18
CA ALA A 119 -26.49 -3.35 -1.01
C ALA A 119 -26.43 -1.86 -0.68
N PHE A 120 -27.59 -1.19 -0.58
CA PHE A 120 -27.67 0.22 -0.20
C PHE A 120 -27.12 0.49 1.20
N ALA A 121 -27.43 -0.38 2.17
CA ALA A 121 -26.86 -0.29 3.51
C ALA A 121 -25.32 -0.40 3.45
N SER A 122 -24.80 -1.40 2.74
CA SER A 122 -23.36 -1.62 2.60
C SER A 122 -22.62 -0.44 1.96
N ILE A 123 -23.24 0.24 0.99
CA ILE A 123 -22.68 1.44 0.35
C ILE A 123 -22.74 2.66 1.28
N SER A 124 -23.77 2.72 2.12
CA SER A 124 -24.00 3.84 3.05
C SER A 124 -23.06 3.81 4.25
N PHE A 125 -22.57 2.63 4.66
CA PHE A 125 -21.54 2.53 5.69
C PHE A 125 -20.15 2.82 5.10
N PRO A 126 -19.36 3.72 5.73
CA PRO A 126 -17.97 3.89 5.34
C PRO A 126 -17.19 2.58 5.48
N SER A 127 -16.43 2.21 4.45
CA SER A 127 -15.71 0.92 4.41
C SER A 127 -14.74 0.74 5.58
N PHE A 128 -14.05 1.81 6.00
CA PHE A 128 -13.15 1.77 7.16
C PHE A 128 -13.90 1.44 8.47
N PHE A 129 -15.14 1.91 8.62
CA PHE A 129 -15.92 1.70 9.82
C PHE A 129 -16.37 0.24 9.90
N LEU A 130 -16.82 -0.33 8.77
CA LEU A 130 -17.16 -1.74 8.69
C LEU A 130 -15.93 -2.63 8.95
N ALA A 131 -14.78 -2.27 8.39
CA ALA A 131 -13.51 -2.96 8.67
C ALA A 131 -13.15 -2.92 10.17
N LEU A 132 -13.36 -1.79 10.84
CA LEU A 132 -13.14 -1.65 12.28
C LEU A 132 -14.10 -2.52 13.10
N LEU A 133 -15.40 -2.56 12.74
CA LEU A 133 -16.37 -3.43 13.41
C LEU A 133 -15.98 -4.91 13.28
N PHE A 134 -15.59 -5.34 12.07
CA PHE A 134 -15.12 -6.71 11.86
C PHE A 134 -13.81 -7.01 12.62
N LEU A 135 -12.90 -6.04 12.72
CA LEU A 135 -11.70 -6.19 13.54
C LEU A 135 -12.04 -6.40 15.02
N VAL A 136 -12.94 -5.58 15.57
CA VAL A 136 -13.41 -5.72 16.96
C VAL A 136 -14.09 -7.07 17.17
N PHE A 137 -14.94 -7.49 16.23
CA PHE A 137 -15.60 -8.79 16.28
C PHE A 137 -14.59 -9.96 16.26
N ALA A 138 -13.62 -9.93 15.33
CA ALA A 138 -12.57 -10.93 15.24
C ALA A 138 -11.74 -10.98 16.55
N ALA A 139 -11.41 -9.81 17.11
CA ALA A 139 -10.63 -9.73 18.34
C ALA A 139 -11.38 -10.24 19.58
N ARG A 140 -12.71 -10.05 19.63
CA ARG A 140 -13.54 -10.53 20.73
C ARG A 140 -13.81 -12.02 20.66
N THR A 141 -14.00 -12.56 19.46
CA THR A 141 -14.38 -13.96 19.26
C THR A 141 -13.18 -14.90 19.13
N GLY A 142 -12.02 -14.39 18.72
CA GLY A 142 -10.84 -15.20 18.43
C GLY A 142 -11.02 -16.12 17.21
N LEU A 143 -12.09 -15.94 16.44
CA LEU A 143 -12.43 -16.80 15.30
C LEU A 143 -11.46 -16.62 14.13
N PHE A 144 -10.84 -15.45 14.01
CA PHE A 144 -9.94 -15.11 12.92
C PHE A 144 -8.60 -14.62 13.46
N PRO A 145 -7.47 -15.00 12.82
CA PRO A 145 -6.18 -14.41 13.15
C PRO A 145 -6.21 -12.91 12.81
N LEU A 146 -5.81 -12.07 13.77
CA LEU A 146 -5.76 -10.61 13.60
C LEU A 146 -4.48 -10.13 12.89
N GLY A 147 -3.49 -11.01 12.77
CA GLY A 147 -2.18 -10.75 12.21
C GLY A 147 -1.44 -12.05 11.90
N GLY A 148 -0.18 -11.96 11.48
CA GLY A 148 0.67 -13.12 11.18
C GLY A 148 1.36 -13.08 9.82
N THR A 149 1.10 -12.08 8.97
CA THR A 149 1.95 -11.81 7.81
C THR A 149 3.15 -10.99 8.24
N GLU A 150 4.30 -11.66 8.39
CA GLU A 150 5.55 -11.01 8.76
C GLU A 150 6.40 -10.65 7.54
N SER A 151 7.18 -9.57 7.65
CA SER A 151 8.26 -9.27 6.70
C SER A 151 9.48 -10.14 6.98
N LEU A 152 10.34 -10.42 5.97
CA LEU A 152 11.52 -11.30 6.10
C LEU A 152 12.51 -10.97 7.24
N PHE A 153 12.40 -9.82 7.91
CA PHE A 153 13.25 -9.41 9.04
C PHE A 153 12.49 -9.13 10.34
N ALA A 154 11.27 -9.65 10.50
CA ALA A 154 10.54 -9.53 11.76
C ALA A 154 11.32 -10.15 12.94
N GLU A 155 12.07 -11.23 12.70
CA GLU A 155 12.96 -11.84 13.71
C GLU A 155 14.14 -10.95 14.13
N ASN A 156 14.59 -10.01 13.28
CA ASN A 156 15.75 -9.15 13.54
C ASN A 156 15.37 -7.78 14.11
N PHE A 157 14.10 -7.56 14.48
CA PHE A 157 13.67 -6.31 15.09
C PHE A 157 14.10 -6.28 16.57
N PRO A 158 14.92 -5.31 17.01
CA PRO A 158 15.56 -5.32 18.33
C PRO A 158 14.60 -5.16 19.52
N LEU A 159 13.30 -5.00 19.27
CA LEU A 159 12.27 -4.78 20.29
C LEU A 159 11.45 -6.03 20.66
N GLY A 160 11.67 -7.19 20.01
CA GLY A 160 11.06 -8.46 20.44
C GLY A 160 9.53 -8.48 20.50
N LEU A 161 8.86 -7.55 19.83
CA LEU A 161 7.39 -7.50 19.76
C LEU A 161 6.95 -8.42 18.62
N ARG A 162 6.46 -9.60 19.00
CA ARG A 162 5.66 -10.50 18.17
C ARG A 162 4.26 -9.92 17.95
#